data_AF-A0A1Q8ACI9-F1
#
_entry.id   AF-A0A1Q8ACI9-F1
#
_cell.length_a   1.000
_cell.length_b   1.000
_cell.length_c   1.000
_cell.angle_alpha   90.00
_cell.angle_beta   90.00
_cell.angle_gamma   90.00
#
_symmetry.space_group_name_H-M   'P 1'
#
loop_
_entity.id
_entity.type
_entity.pdbx_description
1 polymer ?
#
loop_
_entity_poly.entity_id
_entity_poly.type
_entity_poly.pdbx_seq_one_letter_code
_entity_poly.pdbx_strand_id
1 'polypeptide(L)'
;MRGARHVFVPERDYRQSGDMLEWVLTGERPDGSTSFLVNYTFDEPSGITDVNPGSVVRTIVEAVAREINFLYEELDQVYNAGFVDTANGKSLEMVVSLLGIERTPPQNATGNVFFGRASQPEEINVDNEVHLFDGNLSYELKTQPVSRLLAVKGTVSAEPNEFKEGSDFSLEENSIRWLPTGNLPDKNSSFTVSYIAHQRILVPSGVTITTSSRDPKRVRGFMTTEDRVLRKQRDGRWEVEVPIRAVNPGRQGNVPAGAIQVMPKPPLGLEYVINNQDISTGTDAETDEQLRARAKKALEAAGKATLVSIESAIRRIEGVKSILIQDRPDNVAGVIRVVVDGGEDKEVQRAIDDTRSAGIFVEFARPKKASIDIKVTGIVPPGTNRASAQAGVEDRIRSYLSKQEIGEDIVYRRLMAKVLEGNEIYDVEELSIIVSREGEPAATVVGENVLMSRDERSQVRNVNVSVKERE
;
A
#
# COMPACT_ATOMS: atom_id res chain seq x y z
N MET A 1 51.99 38.20 -50.10
CA MET A 1 51.22 36.95 -50.13
C MET A 1 49.72 37.21 -50.17
N ARG A 2 49.22 38.02 -51.12
CA ARG A 2 47.81 38.41 -51.41
C ARG A 2 46.68 37.74 -50.59
N GLY A 3 46.68 37.86 -49.26
CA GLY A 3 45.70 37.27 -48.34
C GLY A 3 45.64 35.73 -48.23
N ALA A 4 46.58 34.97 -48.82
CA ALA A 4 46.54 33.51 -48.79
C ALA A 4 47.31 32.95 -47.58
N ARG A 5 46.83 31.85 -46.98
CA ARG A 5 47.51 31.19 -45.86
C ARG A 5 48.86 30.65 -46.33
N HIS A 6 49.93 31.12 -45.69
CA HIS A 6 51.30 30.76 -46.01
C HIS A 6 52.02 30.28 -44.75
N VAL A 7 52.88 29.27 -44.90
CA VAL A 7 53.71 28.73 -43.83
C VAL A 7 55.15 29.12 -44.11
N PHE A 8 55.69 30.03 -43.31
CA PHE A 8 57.07 30.49 -43.42
C PHE A 8 58.04 29.39 -42.95
N VAL A 9 59.19 29.30 -43.61
CA VAL A 9 60.18 28.25 -43.36
C VAL A 9 61.35 28.78 -42.52
N PRO A 10 61.75 28.08 -41.44
CA PRO A 10 62.92 28.45 -40.63
C PRO A 10 64.20 28.52 -41.46
N GLU A 11 65.11 29.43 -41.11
CA GLU A 11 66.40 29.72 -41.77
C GLU A 11 66.32 30.21 -43.22
N ARG A 12 65.14 30.15 -43.84
CA ARG A 12 64.87 30.67 -45.18
C ARG A 12 64.10 31.99 -45.12
N ASP A 13 62.99 31.99 -44.40
CA ASP A 13 62.04 33.11 -44.33
C ASP A 13 62.22 33.89 -43.02
N TYR A 14 62.46 33.18 -41.91
CA TYR A 14 62.76 33.76 -40.60
C TYR A 14 63.80 32.95 -39.85
N ARG A 15 64.42 33.56 -38.85
CA ARG A 15 65.32 32.91 -37.89
C ARG A 15 65.02 33.40 -36.47
N GLN A 16 65.40 32.61 -35.47
CA GLN A 16 65.30 33.02 -34.08
C GLN A 16 66.59 33.76 -33.65
N SER A 17 66.43 34.90 -32.98
CA SER A 17 67.53 35.65 -32.36
C SER A 17 67.17 35.97 -30.91
N GLY A 18 67.68 35.17 -29.97
CA GLY A 18 67.22 35.21 -28.58
C GLY A 18 65.71 34.89 -28.48
N ASP A 19 64.97 35.75 -27.79
CA ASP A 19 63.50 35.65 -27.65
C ASP A 19 62.73 36.35 -28.77
N MET A 20 63.42 36.76 -29.84
CA MET A 20 62.81 37.47 -30.98
C MET A 20 62.84 36.65 -32.26
N LEU A 21 61.77 36.74 -33.04
CA LEU A 21 61.71 36.23 -34.41
C LEU A 21 62.18 37.32 -35.37
N GLU A 22 63.23 37.04 -36.13
CA GLU A 22 63.82 37.96 -37.10
C GLU A 22 63.52 37.47 -38.53
N TRP A 23 62.93 38.34 -39.34
CA TRP A 23 62.66 38.03 -40.74
C TRP A 23 63.91 38.20 -41.61
N VAL A 24 64.33 37.14 -42.29
CA VAL A 24 65.50 37.16 -43.18
C VAL A 24 65.24 38.16 -44.31
N LEU A 25 66.26 38.97 -44.66
CA LEU A 25 66.14 40.04 -45.67
C LEU A 25 65.79 39.53 -47.07
N THR A 26 66.25 38.32 -47.40
CA THR A 26 66.02 37.66 -48.69
C THR A 26 64.85 36.67 -48.66
N GLY A 27 64.24 36.47 -47.49
CA GLY A 27 63.15 35.54 -47.25
C GLY A 27 61.77 36.16 -47.48
N GLU A 28 60.74 35.33 -47.58
CA GLU A 28 59.38 35.83 -47.69
C GLU A 28 58.87 36.35 -46.34
N ARG A 29 58.11 37.46 -46.34
CA ARG A 29 57.60 38.10 -45.12
C ARG A 29 56.07 38.21 -45.14
N PRO A 30 55.42 38.26 -43.96
CA PRO A 30 53.99 38.55 -43.87
C PRO A 30 53.65 39.85 -44.61
N ASP A 31 52.47 39.89 -45.21
CA ASP A 31 51.97 41.12 -45.84
C ASP A 31 51.81 42.23 -44.78
N GLY A 32 52.13 43.46 -45.16
CA GLY A 32 52.04 44.61 -44.26
C GLY A 32 50.64 44.72 -43.63
N SER A 33 50.59 44.97 -42.33
CA SER A 33 49.35 45.04 -41.52
C SER A 33 48.57 43.73 -41.38
N THR A 34 49.21 42.58 -41.58
CA THR A 34 48.59 41.26 -41.31
C THR A 34 49.19 40.62 -40.06
N SER A 35 48.37 39.86 -39.34
CA SER A 35 48.81 39.07 -38.19
C SER A 35 49.38 37.73 -38.65
N PHE A 36 50.47 37.29 -38.02
CA PHE A 36 51.01 35.94 -38.18
C PHE A 36 50.97 35.21 -36.83
N LEU A 37 50.90 33.89 -36.87
CA LEU A 37 50.90 33.03 -35.69
C LEU A 37 52.29 32.45 -35.49
N VAL A 38 52.80 32.50 -34.26
CA VAL A 38 54.07 31.88 -33.86
C VAL A 38 53.74 30.78 -32.85
N ASN A 39 54.09 29.55 -33.19
CA ASN A 39 54.11 28.44 -32.23
C ASN A 39 55.55 28.27 -31.75
N TYR A 40 55.77 28.40 -30.45
CA TYR A 40 57.07 28.21 -29.83
C TYR A 40 56.94 27.34 -28.58
N THR A 41 58.02 26.64 -28.22
CA THR A 41 58.13 25.85 -27.00
C THR A 41 59.21 26.48 -26.12
N PHE A 42 58.99 26.51 -24.80
CA PHE A 42 60.05 26.84 -23.86
C PHE A 42 60.94 25.60 -23.67
N ASP A 43 62.26 25.76 -23.78
CA ASP A 43 63.25 24.68 -23.66
C ASP A 43 63.52 24.25 -22.21
N GLU A 44 62.74 24.75 -21.24
CA GLU A 44 62.66 24.12 -19.93
C GLU A 44 61.54 23.07 -19.97
N PRO A 45 61.87 21.77 -20.18
CA PRO A 45 60.90 20.73 -19.96
C PRO A 45 60.45 20.84 -18.50
N SER A 46 59.15 20.70 -18.25
CA SER A 46 58.56 20.63 -16.91
C SER A 46 59.10 19.48 -16.03
N GLY A 47 60.17 18.80 -16.46
CA GLY A 47 60.69 17.55 -15.94
C GLY A 47 59.81 16.34 -16.27
N ILE A 48 58.60 16.55 -16.80
CA ILE A 48 57.62 15.51 -17.07
C ILE A 48 57.59 15.22 -18.56
N THR A 49 58.23 14.12 -18.94
CA THR A 49 58.44 13.73 -20.35
C THR A 49 57.48 12.65 -20.84
N ASP A 50 56.82 11.91 -19.94
CA ASP A 50 55.95 10.80 -20.29
C ASP A 50 54.55 10.92 -19.65
N VAL A 51 53.57 11.26 -20.47
CA VAL A 51 52.14 11.43 -20.10
C VAL A 51 51.24 10.34 -20.71
N ASN A 52 51.85 9.34 -21.35
CA ASN A 52 51.10 8.27 -22.01
C ASN A 52 50.50 7.30 -20.99
N PRO A 53 49.44 6.54 -21.37
CA PRO A 53 48.93 5.44 -20.55
C PRO A 53 50.06 4.48 -20.14
N GLY A 54 50.22 4.24 -18.84
CA GLY A 54 51.27 3.38 -18.28
C GLY A 54 52.49 4.14 -17.71
N SER A 55 52.59 5.45 -17.87
CA SER A 55 53.66 6.24 -17.25
C SER A 55 53.46 6.40 -15.73
N VAL A 56 54.56 6.59 -14.99
CA VAL A 56 54.52 6.81 -13.52
C VAL A 56 53.73 8.08 -13.19
N VAL A 57 53.95 9.16 -13.94
CA VAL A 57 53.27 10.44 -13.73
C VAL A 57 51.77 10.30 -13.97
N ARG A 58 51.36 9.63 -15.05
CA ARG A 58 49.95 9.38 -15.33
C ARG A 58 49.30 8.49 -14.27
N THR A 59 50.01 7.48 -13.79
CA THR A 59 49.53 6.60 -12.71
C THR A 59 49.26 7.39 -11.42
N ILE A 60 50.15 8.33 -11.06
CA ILE A 60 49.96 9.19 -9.88
C ILE A 60 48.77 10.14 -10.08
N VAL A 61 48.66 10.77 -11.26
CA VAL A 61 47.53 11.66 -11.57
C VAL A 61 46.21 10.91 -11.56
N GLU A 62 46.14 9.71 -12.15
CA GLU A 62 44.94 8.87 -12.15
C GLU A 62 44.56 8.41 -10.73
N ALA A 63 45.55 8.10 -9.87
CA ALA A 63 45.30 7.78 -8.47
C ALA A 63 44.70 8.98 -7.72
N VAL A 64 45.28 10.17 -7.86
CA VAL A 64 44.73 11.40 -7.23
C VAL A 64 43.37 11.77 -7.81
N ALA A 65 43.19 11.67 -9.12
CA ALA A 65 41.92 11.93 -9.79
C ALA A 65 40.83 10.97 -9.32
N ARG A 66 41.17 9.70 -9.04
CA ARG A 66 40.24 8.73 -8.46
C ARG A 66 39.77 9.15 -7.07
N GLU A 67 40.68 9.60 -6.20
CA GLU A 67 40.32 10.10 -4.86
C GLU A 67 39.47 11.37 -4.94
N ILE A 68 39.81 12.29 -5.86
CA ILE A 68 39.00 13.49 -6.12
C ILE A 68 37.61 13.09 -6.60
N ASN A 69 37.50 12.17 -7.56
CA ASN A 69 36.21 11.68 -8.05
C ASN A 69 35.37 11.06 -6.92
N PHE A 70 35.98 10.24 -6.07
CA PHE A 70 35.30 9.68 -4.89
C PHE A 70 34.76 10.78 -3.97
N LEU A 71 35.56 11.82 -3.68
CA LEU A 71 35.12 12.96 -2.87
C LEU A 71 33.96 13.73 -3.53
N TYR A 72 33.98 13.92 -4.85
CA TYR A 72 32.87 14.53 -5.57
C TYR A 72 31.61 13.67 -5.52
N GLU A 73 31.72 12.35 -5.65
CA GLU A 73 30.60 11.41 -5.50
C GLU A 73 29.99 11.49 -4.09
N GLU A 74 30.81 11.58 -3.04
CA GLU A 74 30.34 11.76 -1.66
C GLU A 74 29.63 13.11 -1.46
N LEU A 75 30.19 14.20 -1.99
CA LEU A 75 29.57 15.53 -1.91
C LEU A 75 28.22 15.58 -2.65
N ASP A 76 28.11 14.93 -3.81
CA ASP A 76 26.85 14.84 -4.54
C ASP A 76 25.79 14.07 -3.75
N GLN A 77 26.17 12.98 -3.06
CA GLN A 77 25.26 12.27 -2.16
C GLN A 77 24.78 13.14 -1.01
N VAL A 78 25.66 13.94 -0.40
CA VAL A 78 25.29 14.88 0.68
C VAL A 78 24.34 15.95 0.17
N TYR A 79 24.59 16.50 -1.01
CA TYR A 79 23.71 17.49 -1.64
C TYR A 79 22.31 16.89 -1.90
N ASN A 80 22.26 15.69 -2.50
CA ASN A 80 21.01 14.99 -2.78
C ASN A 80 20.28 14.53 -1.51
N ALA A 81 20.98 14.32 -0.39
CA ALA A 81 20.36 14.01 0.89
C ALA A 81 19.52 15.17 1.48
N GLY A 82 19.66 16.40 0.99
CA GLY A 82 18.96 17.58 1.48
C GLY A 82 17.55 17.81 0.92
N PHE A 83 17.16 17.11 -0.15
CA PHE A 83 15.90 17.34 -0.83
C PHE A 83 14.95 16.16 -0.68
N VAL A 84 13.66 16.43 -0.42
CA VAL A 84 12.62 15.38 -0.30
C VAL A 84 12.61 14.46 -1.52
N ASP A 85 12.91 14.99 -2.71
CA ASP A 85 12.86 14.25 -3.97
C ASP A 85 13.98 13.22 -4.13
N THR A 86 15.17 13.52 -3.62
CA THR A 86 16.38 12.73 -3.86
C THR A 86 16.92 12.04 -2.62
N ALA A 87 16.58 12.51 -1.41
CA ALA A 87 16.99 11.92 -0.15
C ALA A 87 16.39 10.52 0.03
N ASN A 88 17.18 9.57 0.55
CA ASN A 88 16.73 8.20 0.83
C ASN A 88 17.07 7.80 2.28
N GLY A 89 16.42 6.74 2.77
CA GLY A 89 16.63 6.17 4.10
C GLY A 89 16.52 7.20 5.22
N LYS A 90 17.55 7.28 6.06
CA LYS A 90 17.58 8.16 7.24
C LYS A 90 17.59 9.65 6.87
N SER A 91 18.21 10.02 5.75
CA SER A 91 18.21 11.41 5.29
C SER A 91 16.80 11.86 4.92
N LEU A 92 16.04 11.00 4.23
CA LEU A 92 14.63 11.28 3.93
C LEU A 92 13.82 11.48 5.20
N GLU A 93 13.99 10.61 6.19
CA GLU A 93 13.34 10.72 7.50
C GLU A 93 13.64 12.06 8.18
N MET A 94 14.91 12.50 8.17
CA MET A 94 15.29 13.80 8.72
C MET A 94 14.61 14.96 7.99
N VAL A 95 14.57 14.94 6.66
CA VAL A 95 13.94 16.01 5.87
C VAL A 95 12.43 16.05 6.12
N VAL A 96 11.75 14.90 6.12
CA VAL A 96 10.29 14.87 6.35
C VAL A 96 9.90 15.15 7.81
N SER A 97 10.82 14.94 8.76
CA SER A 97 10.59 15.27 10.18
C SER A 97 10.32 16.76 10.41
N LEU A 98 10.84 17.65 9.53
CA LEU A 98 10.55 19.08 9.54
C LEU A 98 9.05 19.38 9.30
N LEU A 99 8.34 18.46 8.65
CA LEU A 99 6.90 18.52 8.41
C LEU A 99 6.09 17.80 9.52
N GLY A 100 6.74 17.30 10.58
CA GLY A 100 6.11 16.49 11.62
C GLY A 100 5.70 15.10 11.16
N ILE A 101 6.35 14.57 10.12
CA ILE A 101 6.03 13.28 9.52
C ILE A 101 7.09 12.24 9.90
N GLU A 102 6.65 11.12 10.45
CA GLU A 102 7.49 9.96 10.75
C GLU A 102 7.11 8.77 9.88
N ARG A 103 8.09 7.90 9.58
CA ARG A 103 7.87 6.68 8.78
C ARG A 103 6.98 5.70 9.54
N THR A 104 6.00 5.12 8.85
CA THR A 104 5.16 4.08 9.45
C THR A 104 5.99 2.80 9.64
N PRO A 105 6.14 2.29 10.87
CA PRO A 105 6.92 1.10 11.14
C PRO A 105 6.21 -0.18 10.63
N PRO A 106 6.95 -1.28 10.39
CA PRO A 106 6.33 -2.55 10.05
C PRO A 106 5.52 -3.08 11.24
N GLN A 107 4.40 -3.74 10.97
CA GLN A 107 3.55 -4.34 12.00
C GLN A 107 3.72 -5.85 12.03
N ASN A 108 3.69 -6.43 13.23
CA ASN A 108 3.67 -7.89 13.39
C ASN A 108 2.33 -8.45 12.94
N ALA A 109 2.36 -9.58 12.22
CA ALA A 109 1.16 -10.33 11.95
C ALA A 109 0.59 -10.90 13.25
N THR A 110 -0.68 -10.63 13.53
CA THR A 110 -1.45 -11.14 14.67
C THR A 110 -2.63 -11.96 14.19
N GLY A 111 -2.94 -13.02 14.91
CA GLY A 111 -4.08 -13.89 14.61
C GLY A 111 -4.28 -14.90 15.73
N ASN A 112 -5.10 -15.91 15.49
CA ASN A 112 -5.40 -16.94 16.47
C ASN A 112 -4.96 -18.31 15.95
N VAL A 113 -4.55 -19.17 16.88
CA VAL A 113 -4.26 -20.59 16.64
C VAL A 113 -5.02 -21.46 17.63
N PHE A 114 -5.28 -22.69 17.23
CA PHE A 114 -5.86 -23.71 18.07
C PHE A 114 -4.74 -24.62 18.55
N PHE A 115 -4.57 -24.71 19.86
CA PHE A 115 -3.77 -25.75 20.49
C PHE A 115 -4.69 -26.87 20.92
N GLY A 116 -4.23 -28.10 20.76
CA GLY A 116 -5.05 -29.23 21.16
C GLY A 116 -4.31 -30.53 21.38
N ARG A 117 -5.10 -31.51 21.81
CA ARG A 117 -4.75 -32.91 21.91
C ARG A 117 -5.92 -33.78 21.46
N ALA A 118 -5.61 -34.85 20.75
CA ALA A 118 -6.55 -35.87 20.34
C ALA A 118 -6.80 -36.89 21.46
N SER A 119 -5.78 -37.17 22.28
CA SER A 119 -5.93 -38.07 23.42
C SER A 119 -6.62 -37.39 24.61
N GLN A 120 -7.36 -38.15 25.41
CA GLN A 120 -7.99 -37.64 26.62
C GLN A 120 -6.92 -37.31 27.69
N PRO A 121 -7.02 -36.18 28.41
CA PRO A 121 -6.16 -35.90 29.55
C PRO A 121 -6.28 -36.97 30.63
N GLU A 122 -5.22 -37.13 31.42
CA GLU A 122 -5.22 -38.06 32.55
C GLU A 122 -6.38 -37.75 33.51
N GLU A 123 -6.97 -38.82 34.05
CA GLU A 123 -8.03 -38.74 35.05
C GLU A 123 -7.42 -38.59 36.45
N ILE A 124 -7.96 -37.64 37.20
CA ILE A 124 -7.62 -37.38 38.60
C ILE A 124 -8.84 -37.78 39.41
N ASN A 125 -8.67 -38.79 40.27
CA ASN A 125 -9.70 -39.20 41.22
C ASN A 125 -9.64 -38.27 42.43
N VAL A 126 -10.75 -37.61 42.73
CA VAL A 126 -10.93 -36.80 43.93
C VAL A 126 -11.93 -37.51 44.82
N ASP A 127 -11.48 -37.93 45.99
CA ASP A 127 -12.30 -38.66 46.95
C ASP A 127 -12.77 -37.74 48.08
N ASN A 128 -14.09 -37.70 48.30
CA ASN A 128 -14.76 -37.03 49.41
C ASN A 128 -14.39 -35.54 49.60
N GLU A 129 -14.40 -34.74 48.53
CA GLU A 129 -14.24 -33.29 48.63
C GLU A 129 -15.37 -32.70 49.50
N VAL A 130 -15.00 -32.04 50.60
CA VAL A 130 -15.95 -31.52 51.58
C VAL A 130 -16.43 -30.12 51.18
N HIS A 131 -17.75 -29.94 51.17
CA HIS A 131 -18.43 -28.65 51.03
C HIS A 131 -19.38 -28.44 52.22
N LEU A 132 -19.53 -27.19 52.66
CA LEU A 132 -20.53 -26.80 53.65
C LEU A 132 -21.81 -26.37 52.92
N PHE A 133 -22.96 -26.95 53.29
CA PHE A 133 -24.25 -26.54 52.76
C PHE A 133 -24.79 -25.33 53.53
N ASP A 134 -24.65 -24.14 52.95
CA ASP A 134 -25.10 -22.86 53.52
C ASP A 134 -26.50 -22.44 53.03
N GLY A 135 -27.11 -23.25 52.16
CA GLY A 135 -28.39 -22.97 51.50
C GLY A 135 -28.24 -22.46 50.07
N ASN A 136 -27.01 -22.25 49.57
CA ASN A 136 -26.78 -22.04 48.14
C ASN A 136 -27.13 -23.31 47.37
N LEU A 137 -27.61 -23.13 46.14
CA LEU A 137 -27.99 -24.24 45.26
C LEU A 137 -26.85 -24.68 44.34
N SER A 138 -25.72 -23.98 44.30
CA SER A 138 -24.60 -24.33 43.42
C SER A 138 -23.27 -24.28 44.17
N TYR A 139 -22.47 -25.32 44.02
CA TYR A 139 -21.15 -25.45 44.63
C TYR A 139 -20.13 -25.89 43.59
N GLU A 140 -19.09 -25.07 43.40
CA GLU A 140 -18.02 -25.32 42.45
C GLU A 140 -17.00 -26.32 43.01
N LEU A 141 -16.63 -27.32 42.22
CA LEU A 141 -15.64 -28.33 42.59
C LEU A 141 -14.23 -27.79 42.38
N LYS A 142 -13.31 -28.07 43.31
CA LYS A 142 -11.95 -27.50 43.29
C LYS A 142 -11.09 -28.02 42.14
N THR A 143 -11.23 -29.28 41.77
CA THR A 143 -10.40 -29.90 40.72
C THR A 143 -11.17 -29.90 39.41
N GLN A 144 -10.66 -29.15 38.44
CA GLN A 144 -11.34 -28.91 37.16
C GLN A 144 -10.41 -29.16 35.99
N PRO A 145 -10.94 -29.56 34.82
CA PRO A 145 -12.37 -29.75 34.51
C PRO A 145 -12.92 -31.08 35.01
N VAL A 146 -14.15 -31.06 35.54
CA VAL A 146 -14.83 -32.25 36.07
C VAL A 146 -15.30 -33.12 34.90
N SER A 147 -15.01 -34.42 34.97
CA SER A 147 -15.41 -35.42 33.97
C SER A 147 -16.75 -36.04 34.33
N ARG A 148 -16.85 -36.61 35.54
CA ARG A 148 -18.06 -37.25 36.06
C ARG A 148 -18.04 -37.34 37.57
N LEU A 149 -19.22 -37.36 38.17
CA LEU A 149 -19.38 -37.59 39.61
C LEU A 149 -19.38 -39.10 39.90
N LEU A 150 -18.84 -39.47 41.06
CA LEU A 150 -18.82 -40.85 41.55
C LEU A 150 -19.85 -41.05 42.68
N ALA A 151 -19.87 -40.14 43.66
CA ALA A 151 -20.83 -40.18 44.77
C ALA A 151 -20.96 -38.80 45.41
N VAL A 152 -22.18 -38.47 45.85
CA VAL A 152 -22.45 -37.27 46.66
C VAL A 152 -23.13 -37.73 47.95
N LYS A 153 -22.50 -37.50 49.10
CA LYS A 153 -22.98 -37.99 50.40
C LYS A 153 -23.10 -36.85 51.39
N GLY A 154 -24.11 -36.89 52.24
CA GLY A 154 -24.35 -35.90 53.29
C GLY A 154 -25.41 -36.39 54.25
N THR A 155 -26.12 -35.48 54.92
CA THR A 155 -27.24 -35.83 55.80
C THR A 155 -28.54 -35.20 55.34
N VAL A 156 -29.63 -35.94 55.52
CA VAL A 156 -31.00 -35.46 55.34
C VAL A 156 -31.78 -35.85 56.58
N SER A 157 -32.34 -34.86 57.30
CA SER A 157 -33.01 -35.08 58.59
C SER A 157 -32.13 -35.80 59.62
N ALA A 158 -30.84 -35.43 59.68
CA ALA A 158 -29.81 -36.02 60.55
C ALA A 158 -29.43 -37.48 60.27
N GLU A 159 -29.93 -38.09 59.20
CA GLU A 159 -29.53 -39.44 58.76
C GLU A 159 -28.60 -39.37 57.54
N PRO A 160 -27.58 -40.23 57.42
CA PRO A 160 -26.72 -40.30 56.25
C PRO A 160 -27.52 -40.61 54.98
N ASN A 161 -27.28 -39.83 53.93
CA ASN A 161 -27.92 -40.00 52.63
C ASN A 161 -26.88 -39.92 51.50
N GLU A 162 -27.11 -40.69 50.44
CA GLU A 162 -26.40 -40.59 49.18
C GLU A 162 -27.35 -40.01 48.14
N PHE A 163 -27.01 -38.81 47.65
CA PHE A 163 -27.84 -38.06 46.73
C PHE A 163 -27.67 -38.59 45.31
N LYS A 164 -28.74 -38.49 44.50
CA LYS A 164 -28.78 -39.01 43.14
C LYS A 164 -28.79 -37.90 42.10
N GLU A 165 -27.90 -38.03 41.11
CA GLU A 165 -27.87 -37.13 39.96
C GLU A 165 -29.17 -37.27 39.14
N GLY A 166 -29.75 -36.14 38.72
CA GLY A 166 -31.01 -36.04 37.98
C GLY A 166 -32.26 -35.94 38.86
N SER A 167 -32.21 -36.37 40.13
CA SER A 167 -33.33 -36.22 41.08
C SER A 167 -33.04 -35.24 42.21
N ASP A 168 -31.85 -35.32 42.81
CA ASP A 168 -31.44 -34.47 43.94
C ASP A 168 -30.54 -33.31 43.49
N PHE A 169 -29.65 -33.56 42.54
CA PHE A 169 -28.74 -32.56 41.97
C PHE A 169 -28.44 -32.85 40.49
N SER A 170 -27.76 -31.92 39.82
CA SER A 170 -27.17 -32.11 38.48
C SER A 170 -25.75 -31.56 38.43
N LEU A 171 -24.87 -32.18 37.64
CA LEU A 171 -23.57 -31.58 37.31
C LEU A 171 -23.76 -30.52 36.21
N GLU A 172 -23.43 -29.26 36.52
CA GLU A 172 -23.37 -28.17 35.54
C GLU A 172 -21.92 -27.71 35.38
N GLU A 173 -21.30 -28.08 34.27
CA GLU A 173 -19.87 -27.87 33.98
C GLU A 173 -18.95 -28.42 35.09
N ASN A 174 -18.54 -27.57 36.03
CA ASN A 174 -17.64 -27.92 37.14
C ASN A 174 -18.30 -27.77 38.51
N SER A 175 -19.63 -27.59 38.55
CA SER A 175 -20.37 -27.32 39.77
C SER A 175 -21.50 -28.31 39.97
N ILE A 176 -21.73 -28.70 41.22
CA ILE A 176 -22.96 -29.40 41.60
C ILE A 176 -24.05 -28.37 41.79
N ARG A 177 -25.18 -28.59 41.13
CA ARG A 177 -26.40 -27.80 41.31
C ARG A 177 -27.50 -28.63 41.96
N TRP A 178 -27.93 -28.23 43.15
CA TRP A 178 -29.06 -28.83 43.85
C TRP A 178 -30.38 -28.48 43.18
N LEU A 179 -31.24 -29.48 43.01
CA LEU A 179 -32.57 -29.32 42.42
C LEU A 179 -33.57 -28.94 43.53
N PRO A 180 -34.37 -27.87 43.38
CA PRO A 180 -35.33 -27.44 44.40
C PRO A 180 -36.40 -28.49 44.74
N THR A 181 -36.64 -29.44 43.84
CA THR A 181 -37.62 -30.53 43.99
C THR A 181 -37.02 -31.80 44.59
N GLY A 182 -35.70 -31.85 44.76
CA GLY A 182 -34.96 -33.00 45.25
C GLY A 182 -34.66 -32.94 46.75
N ASN A 183 -34.02 -33.98 47.28
CA ASN A 183 -33.54 -33.95 48.65
C ASN A 183 -32.32 -33.02 48.77
N LEU A 184 -32.38 -32.10 49.73
CA LEU A 184 -31.28 -31.16 50.01
C LEU A 184 -30.51 -31.63 51.26
N PRO A 185 -29.19 -31.38 51.33
CA PRO A 185 -28.46 -31.56 52.58
C PRO A 185 -29.05 -30.72 53.71
N ASP A 186 -28.89 -31.18 54.95
CA ASP A 186 -29.31 -30.41 56.12
C ASP A 186 -28.59 -29.05 56.16
N LYS A 187 -29.31 -27.99 56.50
CA LYS A 187 -28.74 -26.64 56.57
C LYS A 187 -27.59 -26.58 57.57
N ASN A 188 -26.46 -25.98 57.17
CA ASN A 188 -25.21 -25.92 57.92
C ASN A 188 -24.54 -27.28 58.18
N SER A 189 -24.91 -28.33 57.43
CA SER A 189 -24.20 -29.60 57.42
C SER A 189 -23.15 -29.65 56.31
N SER A 190 -22.15 -30.53 56.44
CA SER A 190 -21.20 -30.79 55.36
C SER A 190 -21.67 -31.94 54.48
N PHE A 191 -21.50 -31.80 53.17
CA PHE A 191 -21.62 -32.90 52.22
C PHE A 191 -20.28 -33.13 51.53
N THR A 192 -20.04 -34.35 51.09
CA THR A 192 -18.84 -34.79 50.41
C THR A 192 -19.14 -35.16 48.97
N VAL A 193 -18.25 -34.79 48.08
CA VAL A 193 -18.34 -35.10 46.65
C VAL A 193 -17.11 -35.91 46.24
N SER A 194 -17.32 -37.13 45.76
CA SER A 194 -16.29 -37.89 45.07
C SER A 194 -16.53 -37.81 43.57
N TYR A 195 -15.49 -37.52 42.79
CA TYR A 195 -15.61 -37.30 41.35
C TYR A 195 -14.29 -37.56 40.62
N ILE A 196 -14.39 -37.71 39.31
CA ILE A 196 -13.25 -37.78 38.40
C ILE A 196 -13.14 -36.45 37.69
N ALA A 197 -11.97 -35.85 37.74
CA ALA A 197 -11.61 -34.68 36.95
C ALA A 197 -10.54 -35.04 35.92
N HIS A 198 -10.35 -34.18 34.93
CA HIS A 198 -9.23 -34.26 34.01
C HIS A 198 -8.10 -33.34 34.44
N GLN A 199 -6.86 -33.73 34.14
CA GLN A 199 -5.71 -32.85 34.31
C GLN A 199 -5.92 -31.54 33.55
N ARG A 200 -5.77 -30.41 34.25
CA ARG A 200 -5.84 -29.06 33.66
C ARG A 200 -4.61 -28.79 32.81
N ILE A 201 -4.80 -28.56 31.51
CA ILE A 201 -3.70 -28.28 30.57
C ILE A 201 -3.72 -26.81 30.19
N LEU A 202 -2.62 -26.13 30.51
CA LEU A 202 -2.40 -24.71 30.24
C LEU A 202 -1.53 -24.53 29.01
N VAL A 203 -1.97 -23.66 28.10
CA VAL A 203 -1.15 -23.02 27.08
C VAL A 203 -0.70 -21.68 27.67
N PRO A 204 0.56 -21.53 28.10
CA PRO A 204 1.05 -20.25 28.59
C PRO A 204 1.25 -19.26 27.42
N SER A 205 1.25 -17.98 27.75
CA SER A 205 1.83 -16.92 26.92
C SER A 205 3.34 -17.16 26.76
N GLY A 206 3.92 -16.68 25.65
CA GLY A 206 5.34 -16.87 25.37
C GLY A 206 5.71 -18.21 24.72
N VAL A 207 4.74 -19.07 24.38
CA VAL A 207 5.00 -20.32 23.67
C VAL A 207 5.33 -20.02 22.21
N THR A 208 6.51 -20.47 21.78
CA THR A 208 6.95 -20.34 20.39
C THR A 208 6.35 -21.45 19.52
N ILE A 209 5.72 -21.07 18.42
CA ILE A 209 5.21 -21.96 17.39
C ILE A 209 5.69 -21.51 16.01
N THR A 210 5.75 -22.43 15.05
CA THR A 210 6.29 -22.11 13.73
C THR A 210 5.50 -22.76 12.60
N THR A 211 5.67 -22.20 11.41
CA THR A 211 5.31 -22.91 10.17
C THR A 211 6.25 -24.07 9.92
N SER A 212 5.79 -25.03 9.09
CA SER A 212 6.62 -26.12 8.61
C SER A 212 7.26 -25.76 7.26
N SER A 213 8.58 -25.78 7.17
CA SER A 213 9.30 -25.61 5.91
C SER A 213 10.63 -26.36 5.91
N ARG A 214 11.04 -26.84 4.73
CA ARG A 214 12.36 -27.47 4.54
C ARG A 214 13.50 -26.45 4.47
N ASP A 215 13.19 -25.20 4.13
CA ASP A 215 14.15 -24.10 4.10
C ASP A 215 14.05 -23.30 5.42
N PRO A 216 15.08 -23.29 6.27
CA PRO A 216 15.08 -22.53 7.52
C PRO A 216 14.75 -21.05 7.35
N LYS A 217 15.10 -20.45 6.20
CA LYS A 217 14.81 -19.03 5.90
C LYS A 217 13.33 -18.77 5.64
N ARG A 218 12.54 -19.81 5.38
CA ARG A 218 11.09 -19.73 5.14
C ARG A 218 10.25 -20.09 6.36
N VAL A 219 10.88 -20.55 7.44
CA VAL A 219 10.19 -20.76 8.73
C VAL A 219 9.74 -19.40 9.27
N ARG A 220 8.49 -19.34 9.72
CA ARG A 220 7.90 -18.15 10.35
C ARG A 220 7.57 -18.51 11.79
N GLY A 221 8.13 -17.76 12.72
CA GLY A 221 7.92 -17.92 14.15
C GLY A 221 6.83 -17.00 14.66
N PHE A 222 6.00 -17.53 15.55
CA PHE A 222 4.95 -16.82 16.27
C PHE A 222 5.07 -17.15 17.76
N MET A 223 4.51 -16.28 18.59
CA MET A 223 4.50 -16.44 20.03
C MET A 223 3.10 -16.20 20.56
N THR A 224 2.63 -17.05 21.48
CA THR A 224 1.34 -16.84 22.17
C THR A 224 1.40 -15.58 23.02
N THR A 225 0.33 -14.79 23.02
CA THR A 225 0.26 -13.52 23.76
C THR A 225 -0.48 -13.63 25.07
N GLU A 226 -1.24 -14.70 25.28
CA GLU A 226 -2.08 -14.87 26.47
C GLU A 226 -2.14 -16.33 26.93
N ASP A 227 -2.38 -16.50 28.23
CA ASP A 227 -2.59 -17.80 28.86
C ASP A 227 -4.01 -18.32 28.55
N ARG A 228 -4.12 -19.60 28.19
CA ARG A 228 -5.40 -20.25 27.85
C ARG A 228 -5.41 -21.71 28.30
N VAL A 229 -6.58 -22.22 28.69
CA VAL A 229 -6.74 -23.60 29.19
C VAL A 229 -7.55 -24.41 28.19
N LEU A 230 -7.12 -25.64 27.91
CA LEU A 230 -7.83 -26.54 27.01
C LEU A 230 -9.23 -26.85 27.55
N ARG A 231 -10.21 -26.91 26.65
CA ARG A 231 -11.58 -27.32 26.96
C ARG A 231 -11.99 -28.46 26.03
N LYS A 232 -12.86 -29.34 26.55
CA LYS A 232 -13.44 -30.41 25.75
C LYS A 232 -14.43 -29.81 24.76
N GLN A 233 -14.19 -30.03 23.48
CA GLN A 233 -15.04 -29.63 22.38
C GLN A 233 -16.18 -30.63 22.18
N ARG A 234 -17.21 -30.24 21.43
CA ARG A 234 -18.37 -31.10 21.15
C ARG A 234 -18.02 -32.35 20.33
N ASP A 235 -16.94 -32.28 19.56
CA ASP A 235 -16.41 -33.39 18.77
C ASP A 235 -15.54 -34.37 19.59
N GLY A 236 -15.40 -34.12 20.91
CA GLY A 236 -14.62 -34.95 21.84
C GLY A 236 -13.15 -34.58 21.95
N ARG A 237 -12.61 -33.69 21.08
CA ARG A 237 -11.22 -33.23 21.15
C ARG A 237 -11.04 -32.20 22.27
N TRP A 238 -9.82 -32.04 22.75
CA TRP A 238 -9.48 -30.98 23.69
C TRP A 238 -8.73 -29.88 22.95
N GLU A 239 -9.36 -28.73 22.79
CA GLU A 239 -8.81 -27.60 22.03
C GLU A 239 -9.07 -26.27 22.74
N VAL A 240 -8.22 -25.29 22.48
CA VAL A 240 -8.45 -23.89 22.84
C VAL A 240 -7.86 -22.96 21.80
N GLU A 241 -8.58 -21.88 21.52
CA GLU A 241 -8.11 -20.77 20.68
C GLU A 241 -7.23 -19.83 21.49
N VAL A 242 -6.05 -19.52 20.96
CA VAL A 242 -5.02 -18.70 21.61
C VAL A 242 -4.54 -17.61 20.65
N PRO A 243 -4.55 -16.34 21.07
CA PRO A 243 -4.00 -15.26 20.26
C PRO A 243 -2.47 -15.37 20.17
N ILE A 244 -1.95 -15.05 18.99
CA ILE A 244 -0.53 -15.10 18.67
C ILE A 244 -0.07 -13.83 17.96
N ARG A 245 1.22 -13.56 18.07
CA ARG A 245 1.93 -12.51 17.34
C ARG A 245 3.18 -13.08 16.67
N ALA A 246 3.41 -12.71 15.41
CA ALA A 246 4.63 -13.04 14.70
C ALA A 246 5.84 -12.46 15.43
N VAL A 247 6.94 -13.22 15.52
CA VAL A 247 8.18 -12.79 16.18
C VAL A 247 8.82 -11.63 15.41
N ASN A 248 8.91 -11.76 14.10
CA ASN A 248 9.45 -10.71 13.23
C ASN A 248 8.29 -9.92 12.58
N PRO A 249 8.34 -8.58 12.56
CA PRO A 249 7.33 -7.77 11.90
C PRO A 249 7.43 -7.86 10.37
N GLY A 250 6.41 -7.39 9.67
CA GLY A 250 6.35 -7.39 8.20
C GLY A 250 5.35 -8.38 7.62
N ARG A 251 5.07 -8.23 6.31
CA ARG A 251 4.19 -9.11 5.54
C ARG A 251 4.70 -10.55 5.48
N GLN A 252 5.99 -10.76 5.72
CA GLN A 252 6.58 -12.09 5.81
C GLN A 252 5.95 -12.96 6.92
N GLY A 253 5.33 -12.35 7.94
CA GLY A 253 4.59 -13.05 8.99
C GLY A 253 3.19 -13.49 8.55
N ASN A 254 2.74 -13.11 7.36
CA ASN A 254 1.43 -13.51 6.84
C ASN A 254 1.50 -14.95 6.32
N VAL A 255 0.56 -15.78 6.76
CA VAL A 255 0.54 -17.21 6.50
C VAL A 255 -0.89 -17.68 6.21
N PRO A 256 -1.08 -18.63 5.27
CA PRO A 256 -2.40 -19.18 5.00
C PRO A 256 -2.86 -20.10 6.14
N ALA A 257 -4.15 -20.40 6.18
CA ALA A 257 -4.75 -21.41 7.04
C ALA A 257 -3.96 -22.73 6.95
N GLY A 258 -3.74 -23.35 8.11
CA GLY A 258 -3.03 -24.61 8.27
C GLY A 258 -1.50 -24.50 8.13
N ALA A 259 -0.91 -23.32 7.93
CA ALA A 259 0.54 -23.20 7.78
C ALA A 259 1.33 -23.40 9.10
N ILE A 260 0.77 -22.97 10.23
CA ILE A 260 1.37 -23.09 11.56
C ILE A 260 1.04 -24.48 12.10
N GLN A 261 2.04 -25.34 12.26
CA GLN A 261 1.84 -26.74 12.69
C GLN A 261 2.89 -27.24 13.68
N VAL A 262 3.98 -26.50 13.88
CA VAL A 262 5.15 -27.00 14.60
C VAL A 262 5.28 -26.28 15.93
N MET A 263 5.44 -27.04 17.01
CA MET A 263 5.85 -26.56 18.32
C MET A 263 7.30 -27.01 18.57
N PRO A 264 8.33 -26.17 18.36
CA PRO A 264 9.72 -26.57 18.58
C PRO A 264 10.00 -27.06 20.01
N LYS A 265 9.30 -26.47 21.00
CA LYS A 265 9.32 -26.88 22.39
C LYS A 265 7.86 -27.02 22.87
N PRO A 266 7.22 -28.18 22.69
CA PRO A 266 5.81 -28.35 23.03
C PRO A 266 5.60 -28.26 24.55
N PRO A 267 4.67 -27.41 25.02
CA PRO A 267 4.22 -27.43 26.40
C PRO A 267 3.63 -28.79 26.79
N LEU A 268 3.72 -29.14 28.08
CA LEU A 268 3.25 -30.43 28.58
C LEU A 268 1.74 -30.61 28.32
N GLY A 269 1.36 -31.75 27.74
CA GLY A 269 -0.03 -32.09 27.48
C GLY A 269 -0.61 -31.54 26.17
N LEU A 270 0.16 -30.81 25.36
CA LEU A 270 -0.26 -30.37 24.02
C LEU A 270 0.32 -31.29 22.94
N GLU A 271 -0.49 -31.68 21.96
CA GLU A 271 -0.07 -32.59 20.88
C GLU A 271 0.07 -31.88 19.54
N TYR A 272 -0.80 -30.90 19.25
CA TYR A 272 -0.76 -30.16 17.99
C TYR A 272 -1.11 -28.69 18.16
N VAL A 273 -0.74 -27.92 17.15
CA VAL A 273 -1.13 -26.53 16.95
C VAL A 273 -1.56 -26.35 15.50
N ILE A 274 -2.59 -25.56 15.25
CA ILE A 274 -3.04 -25.23 13.89
C ILE A 274 -3.69 -23.85 13.83
N ASN A 275 -3.42 -23.07 12.77
CA ASN A 275 -4.24 -21.90 12.45
C ASN A 275 -5.38 -22.30 11.51
N ASN A 276 -6.64 -22.11 11.91
CA ASN A 276 -7.78 -22.47 11.06
C ASN A 276 -8.13 -21.39 10.02
N GLN A 277 -7.52 -20.21 10.12
CA GLN A 277 -7.74 -19.08 9.22
C GLN A 277 -6.40 -18.48 8.76
N ASP A 278 -6.45 -17.75 7.65
CA ASP A 278 -5.34 -16.95 7.16
C ASP A 278 -4.98 -15.85 8.16
N ILE A 279 -3.69 -15.58 8.30
CA ILE A 279 -3.16 -14.47 9.08
C ILE A 279 -2.54 -13.50 8.08
N SER A 280 -3.13 -12.32 7.92
CA SER A 280 -2.76 -11.34 6.88
C SER A 280 -2.52 -9.92 7.40
N THR A 281 -2.50 -9.73 8.72
CA THR A 281 -2.41 -8.44 9.41
C THR A 281 -1.01 -7.84 9.45
N GLY A 282 0.03 -8.61 9.11
CA GLY A 282 1.40 -8.10 9.05
C GLY A 282 1.60 -7.15 7.88
N THR A 283 2.19 -5.99 8.13
CA THR A 283 2.52 -4.98 7.12
C THR A 283 4.00 -4.65 7.16
N ASP A 284 4.58 -4.41 5.99
CA ASP A 284 5.98 -3.97 5.88
C ASP A 284 6.12 -2.51 6.31
N ALA A 285 7.36 -2.08 6.52
CA ALA A 285 7.65 -0.68 6.76
C ALA A 285 7.27 0.14 5.53
N GLU A 286 6.82 1.37 5.75
CA GLU A 286 6.58 2.31 4.66
C GLU A 286 7.89 2.51 3.85
N THR A 287 7.82 2.41 2.53
CA THR A 287 9.00 2.60 1.66
C THR A 287 9.36 4.08 1.52
N ASP A 288 10.55 4.38 1.00
CA ASP A 288 10.99 5.76 0.76
C ASP A 288 10.06 6.48 -0.23
N GLU A 289 9.61 5.79 -1.27
CA GLU A 289 8.67 6.32 -2.25
C GLU A 289 7.32 6.66 -1.60
N GLN A 290 6.83 5.79 -0.72
CA GLN A 290 5.57 6.01 -0.01
C GLN A 290 5.69 7.19 0.96
N LEU A 291 6.77 7.23 1.75
CA LEU A 291 7.05 8.31 2.69
C LEU A 291 7.19 9.65 1.97
N ARG A 292 7.93 9.68 0.87
CA ARG A 292 8.11 10.85 0.01
C ARG A 292 6.79 11.34 -0.57
N ALA A 293 5.98 10.43 -1.11
CA ALA A 293 4.67 10.78 -1.66
C ALA A 293 3.74 11.35 -0.58
N ARG A 294 3.75 10.78 0.63
CA ARG A 294 2.98 11.29 1.76
C ARG A 294 3.48 12.66 2.24
N ALA A 295 4.79 12.86 2.31
CA ALA A 295 5.40 14.14 2.66
C ALA A 295 5.07 15.25 1.65
N LYS A 296 5.15 14.96 0.35
CA LYS A 296 4.74 15.92 -0.70
C LYS A 296 3.27 16.33 -0.56
N LYS A 297 2.39 15.35 -0.41
CA LYS A 297 0.95 15.62 -0.20
C LYS A 297 0.72 16.47 1.03
N ALA A 298 1.45 16.25 2.10
CA ALA A 298 1.36 17.05 3.32
C ALA A 298 1.88 18.48 3.10
N LEU A 299 2.98 18.66 2.35
CA LEU A 299 3.50 19.98 2.00
C LEU A 299 2.53 20.76 1.11
N GLU A 300 1.95 20.11 0.09
CA GLU A 300 0.90 20.68 -0.76
C GLU A 300 -0.34 21.05 0.05
N ALA A 301 -0.70 20.23 1.04
CA ALA A 301 -1.80 20.50 1.97
C ALA A 301 -1.52 21.68 2.90
N ALA A 302 -0.26 21.85 3.32
CA ALA A 302 0.17 22.93 4.20
C ALA A 302 0.24 24.26 3.44
N GLY A 303 0.53 24.24 2.14
CA GLY A 303 0.37 25.38 1.26
C GLY A 303 -1.10 25.82 1.27
N LYS A 304 -1.37 27.04 1.75
CA LYS A 304 -2.64 27.75 1.51
C LYS A 304 -2.46 28.71 0.35
N ALA A 305 -3.56 29.29 -0.15
CA ALA A 305 -3.50 30.42 -1.09
C ALA A 305 -2.95 30.15 -2.50
N THR A 306 -2.84 28.90 -2.96
CA THR A 306 -2.50 28.57 -4.36
C THR A 306 -3.63 27.81 -5.05
N LEU A 307 -3.68 27.84 -6.39
CA LEU A 307 -4.65 27.05 -7.17
C LEU A 307 -4.54 25.55 -6.85
N VAL A 308 -3.30 25.06 -6.73
CA VAL A 308 -2.99 23.67 -6.38
C VAL A 308 -3.52 23.32 -4.99
N SER A 309 -3.39 24.22 -4.02
CA SER A 309 -3.93 24.03 -2.67
C SER A 309 -5.45 23.87 -2.69
N ILE A 310 -6.15 24.74 -3.43
CA ILE A 310 -7.61 24.70 -3.56
C ILE A 310 -8.03 23.39 -4.26
N GLU A 311 -7.35 23.02 -5.34
CA GLU A 311 -7.61 21.76 -6.04
C GLU A 311 -7.41 20.55 -5.12
N SER A 312 -6.27 20.46 -4.44
CA SER A 312 -5.92 19.37 -3.53
C SER A 312 -6.84 19.29 -2.32
N ALA A 313 -7.38 20.42 -1.85
CA ALA A 313 -8.39 20.44 -0.78
C ALA A 313 -9.72 19.86 -1.27
N ILE A 314 -10.19 20.26 -2.46
CA ILE A 314 -11.45 19.78 -3.04
C ILE A 314 -11.34 18.30 -3.44
N ARG A 315 -10.21 17.84 -3.99
CA ARG A 315 -10.00 16.41 -4.38
C ARG A 315 -10.09 15.43 -3.21
N ARG A 316 -9.96 15.88 -1.95
CA ARG A 316 -10.09 15.02 -0.76
C ARG A 316 -11.54 14.75 -0.37
N ILE A 317 -12.48 15.49 -0.92
CA ILE A 317 -13.90 15.35 -0.63
C ILE A 317 -14.42 14.10 -1.32
N GLU A 318 -15.14 13.26 -0.57
CA GLU A 318 -15.71 12.03 -1.11
C GLU A 318 -16.71 12.33 -2.23
N GLY A 319 -16.66 11.55 -3.31
CA GLY A 319 -17.56 11.69 -4.43
C GLY A 319 -17.20 12.78 -5.45
N VAL A 320 -16.14 13.57 -5.25
CA VAL A 320 -15.60 14.48 -6.26
C VAL A 320 -14.97 13.68 -7.40
N LYS A 321 -15.33 14.00 -8.65
CA LYS A 321 -14.89 13.29 -9.86
C LYS A 321 -13.95 14.11 -10.73
N SER A 322 -14.26 15.39 -10.92
CA SER A 322 -13.49 16.29 -11.78
C SER A 322 -13.59 17.71 -11.26
N ILE A 323 -12.52 18.50 -11.45
CA ILE A 323 -12.42 19.88 -10.98
C ILE A 323 -11.77 20.70 -12.09
N LEU A 324 -12.33 21.87 -12.35
CA LEU A 324 -11.73 22.90 -13.18
C LEU A 324 -11.54 24.16 -12.34
N ILE A 325 -10.32 24.68 -12.29
CA ILE A 325 -10.00 25.93 -11.62
C ILE A 325 -9.45 26.91 -12.65
N GLN A 326 -10.03 28.11 -12.68
CA GLN A 326 -9.60 29.20 -13.54
C GLN A 326 -9.18 30.41 -12.68
N ASP A 327 -7.92 30.80 -12.79
CA ASP A 327 -7.43 32.05 -12.25
C ASP A 327 -7.80 33.20 -13.19
N ARG A 328 -8.30 34.31 -12.63
CA ARG A 328 -8.75 35.50 -13.36
C ARG A 328 -9.71 35.16 -14.51
N PRO A 329 -10.90 34.58 -14.23
CA PRO A 329 -11.94 34.45 -15.25
C PRO A 329 -12.23 35.83 -15.83
N ASP A 330 -12.39 35.88 -17.16
CA ASP A 330 -12.60 37.12 -17.93
C ASP A 330 -11.54 38.22 -17.67
N ASN A 331 -10.32 37.79 -17.29
CA ASN A 331 -9.18 38.63 -16.97
C ASN A 331 -9.41 39.57 -15.75
N VAL A 332 -10.35 39.22 -14.86
CA VAL A 332 -10.64 39.97 -13.63
C VAL A 332 -9.70 39.55 -12.50
N ALA A 333 -8.90 40.49 -12.00
CA ALA A 333 -7.99 40.23 -10.88
C ALA A 333 -8.75 40.00 -9.57
N GLY A 334 -8.26 39.06 -8.75
CA GLY A 334 -8.84 38.76 -7.44
C GLY A 334 -10.05 37.84 -7.47
N VAL A 335 -10.42 37.32 -8.64
CA VAL A 335 -11.49 36.34 -8.82
C VAL A 335 -10.90 35.01 -9.29
N ILE A 336 -11.38 33.92 -8.71
CA ILE A 336 -11.09 32.56 -9.14
C ILE A 336 -12.42 31.86 -9.41
N ARG A 337 -12.54 31.15 -10.53
CA ARG A 337 -13.71 30.30 -10.80
C ARG A 337 -13.36 28.84 -10.55
N VAL A 338 -14.21 28.15 -9.80
CA VAL A 338 -14.03 26.75 -9.42
C VAL A 338 -15.28 25.98 -9.82
N VAL A 339 -15.14 25.07 -10.79
CA VAL A 339 -16.22 24.20 -11.27
C VAL A 339 -15.92 22.78 -10.79
N VAL A 340 -16.84 22.17 -10.04
CA VAL A 340 -16.64 20.84 -9.44
C VAL A 340 -17.75 19.89 -9.86
N ASP A 341 -17.38 18.71 -10.36
CA ASP A 341 -18.28 17.58 -10.57
C ASP A 341 -18.22 16.62 -9.38
N GLY A 342 -19.35 16.35 -8.74
CA GLY A 342 -19.46 15.48 -7.56
C GLY A 342 -19.09 16.12 -6.21
N GLY A 343 -19.23 15.37 -5.12
CA GLY A 343 -19.10 15.87 -3.73
C GLY A 343 -20.29 16.73 -3.27
N GLU A 344 -20.44 16.95 -1.96
CA GLU A 344 -21.50 17.82 -1.41
C GLU A 344 -21.12 19.31 -1.48
N ASP A 345 -22.05 20.18 -1.90
CA ASP A 345 -21.81 21.62 -2.05
C ASP A 345 -21.24 22.27 -0.78
N LYS A 346 -21.75 21.89 0.40
CA LYS A 346 -21.29 22.45 1.69
C LYS A 346 -19.85 22.10 2.01
N GLU A 347 -19.44 20.87 1.72
CA GLU A 347 -18.08 20.40 1.95
C GLU A 347 -17.10 21.07 0.98
N VAL A 348 -17.50 21.20 -0.29
CA VAL A 348 -16.71 21.89 -1.32
C VAL A 348 -16.53 23.36 -0.97
N GLN A 349 -17.62 24.04 -0.59
CA GLN A 349 -17.57 25.45 -0.21
C GLN A 349 -16.66 25.66 1.02
N ARG A 350 -16.76 24.79 2.03
CA ARG A 350 -15.91 24.84 3.21
C ARG A 350 -14.43 24.64 2.86
N ALA A 351 -14.10 23.66 2.02
CA ALA A 351 -12.73 23.41 1.59
C ALA A 351 -12.13 24.60 0.83
N ILE A 352 -12.94 25.26 -0.01
CA ILE A 352 -12.56 26.50 -0.70
C ILE A 352 -12.28 27.62 0.32
N ASP A 353 -13.19 27.83 1.26
CA ASP A 353 -13.07 28.90 2.27
C ASP A 353 -11.87 28.71 3.22
N ASP A 354 -11.58 27.47 3.62
CA ASP A 354 -10.46 27.15 4.52
C ASP A 354 -9.07 27.31 3.85
N THR A 355 -9.06 27.32 2.50
CA THR A 355 -7.85 27.30 1.67
C THR A 355 -7.58 28.62 0.94
N ARG A 356 -8.63 29.37 0.55
CA ARG A 356 -8.48 30.63 -0.17
C ARG A 356 -7.83 31.71 0.69
N SER A 357 -7.18 32.67 0.02
CA SER A 357 -6.69 33.88 0.70
C SER A 357 -7.81 34.86 1.01
N ALA A 358 -7.61 35.66 2.06
CA ALA A 358 -8.39 36.86 2.27
C ALA A 358 -8.26 37.79 1.05
N GLY A 359 -9.38 38.41 0.63
CA GLY A 359 -9.41 39.31 -0.53
C GLY A 359 -9.57 38.63 -1.90
N ILE A 360 -9.53 37.29 -1.98
CA ILE A 360 -9.89 36.54 -3.20
C ILE A 360 -11.36 36.12 -3.14
N PHE A 361 -12.10 36.47 -4.19
CA PHE A 361 -13.46 36.02 -4.42
C PHE A 361 -13.45 34.72 -5.22
N VAL A 362 -14.17 33.70 -4.75
CA VAL A 362 -14.24 32.41 -5.43
C VAL A 362 -15.67 32.16 -5.92
N GLU A 363 -15.80 32.03 -7.24
CA GLU A 363 -17.04 31.65 -7.92
C GLU A 363 -17.13 30.13 -8.01
N PHE A 364 -17.85 29.52 -7.07
CA PHE A 364 -18.15 28.10 -7.11
C PHE A 364 -19.35 27.81 -8.03
N ALA A 365 -19.20 26.84 -8.94
CA ALA A 365 -20.27 26.38 -9.82
C ALA A 365 -20.22 24.87 -10.07
N ARG A 366 -21.32 24.33 -10.59
CA ARG A 366 -21.39 22.95 -11.14
C ARG A 366 -21.24 22.98 -12.66
N PRO A 367 -20.66 21.94 -13.27
CA PRO A 367 -20.49 21.90 -14.71
C PRO A 367 -21.83 21.75 -15.41
N LYS A 368 -21.94 22.33 -16.61
CA LYS A 368 -23.05 22.05 -17.52
C LYS A 368 -22.93 20.60 -18.00
N LYS A 369 -24.05 19.90 -18.16
CA LYS A 369 -24.03 18.49 -18.55
C LYS A 369 -24.39 18.32 -20.02
N ALA A 370 -23.48 17.73 -20.79
CA ALA A 370 -23.77 17.25 -22.14
C ALA A 370 -24.19 15.79 -22.04
N SER A 371 -25.46 15.47 -22.28
CA SER A 371 -25.90 14.08 -22.31
C SER A 371 -25.42 13.42 -23.59
N ILE A 372 -24.64 12.34 -23.46
CA ILE A 372 -24.03 11.61 -24.58
C ILE A 372 -24.72 10.27 -24.72
N ASP A 373 -25.31 10.02 -25.88
CA ASP A 373 -25.71 8.68 -26.31
C ASP A 373 -24.80 8.20 -27.43
N ILE A 374 -24.34 6.96 -27.32
CA ILE A 374 -23.46 6.35 -28.32
C ILE A 374 -24.19 5.20 -28.97
N LYS A 375 -24.10 5.15 -30.30
CA LYS A 375 -24.58 4.03 -31.09
C LYS A 375 -23.40 3.44 -31.86
N VAL A 376 -23.18 2.15 -31.67
CA VAL A 376 -22.11 1.39 -32.33
C VAL A 376 -22.72 0.19 -33.05
N THR A 377 -22.34 0.00 -34.30
CA THR A 377 -22.60 -1.22 -35.06
C THR A 377 -21.24 -1.85 -35.41
N GLY A 378 -20.90 -2.95 -34.73
CA GLY A 378 -19.64 -3.68 -34.93
C GLY A 378 -19.81 -4.94 -35.76
N ILE A 379 -18.76 -5.35 -36.47
CA ILE A 379 -18.66 -6.61 -37.17
C ILE A 379 -17.85 -7.57 -36.31
N VAL A 380 -18.39 -8.73 -35.96
CA VAL A 380 -17.74 -9.74 -35.12
C VAL A 380 -17.22 -10.90 -35.97
N PRO A 381 -16.09 -11.53 -35.60
CA PRO A 381 -15.64 -12.78 -36.21
C PRO A 381 -16.68 -13.91 -36.06
N PRO A 382 -16.74 -14.87 -37.00
CA PRO A 382 -17.64 -16.02 -36.90
C PRO A 382 -17.45 -16.81 -35.60
N GLY A 383 -18.55 -17.23 -34.97
CA GLY A 383 -18.51 -17.98 -33.71
C GLY A 383 -18.29 -17.14 -32.44
N THR A 384 -18.22 -15.80 -32.56
CA THR A 384 -18.13 -14.90 -31.41
C THR A 384 -19.47 -14.83 -30.66
N ASN A 385 -19.44 -14.90 -29.33
CA ASN A 385 -20.64 -14.68 -28.52
C ASN A 385 -21.06 -13.20 -28.59
N ARG A 386 -22.18 -12.93 -29.28
CA ARG A 386 -22.71 -11.58 -29.53
C ARG A 386 -23.00 -10.81 -28.24
N ALA A 387 -23.61 -11.45 -27.24
CA ALA A 387 -23.95 -10.79 -25.97
C ALA A 387 -22.68 -10.38 -25.20
N SER A 388 -21.66 -11.24 -25.20
CA SER A 388 -20.37 -10.94 -24.58
C SER A 388 -19.64 -9.80 -25.30
N ALA A 389 -19.68 -9.77 -26.63
CA ALA A 389 -19.06 -8.71 -27.43
C ALA A 389 -19.76 -7.35 -27.19
N GLN A 390 -21.09 -7.33 -27.14
CA GLN A 390 -21.87 -6.13 -26.85
C GLN A 390 -21.54 -5.55 -25.46
N ALA A 391 -21.58 -6.40 -24.42
CA ALA A 391 -21.25 -5.99 -23.05
C ALA A 391 -19.81 -5.48 -22.93
N GLY A 392 -18.84 -6.19 -23.53
CA GLY A 392 -17.43 -5.79 -23.50
C GLY A 392 -17.18 -4.42 -24.16
N VAL A 393 -17.83 -4.15 -25.29
CA VAL A 393 -17.74 -2.83 -25.96
C VAL A 393 -18.43 -1.74 -25.13
N GLU A 394 -19.62 -2.02 -24.60
CA GLU A 394 -20.33 -1.07 -23.74
C GLU A 394 -19.49 -0.67 -22.53
N ASP A 395 -18.92 -1.64 -21.83
CA ASP A 395 -18.07 -1.41 -20.65
C ASP A 395 -16.84 -0.57 -20.99
N ARG A 396 -16.17 -0.84 -22.12
CA ARG A 396 -15.01 -0.06 -22.59
C ARG A 396 -15.38 1.40 -22.88
N ILE A 397 -16.51 1.62 -23.57
CA ILE A 397 -17.00 2.97 -23.88
C ILE A 397 -17.35 3.73 -22.59
N ARG A 398 -18.11 3.11 -21.69
CA ARG A 398 -18.48 3.72 -20.40
C ARG A 398 -17.25 4.03 -19.55
N SER A 399 -16.28 3.12 -19.48
CA SER A 399 -15.02 3.29 -18.76
C SER A 399 -14.14 4.40 -19.34
N TYR A 400 -14.14 4.56 -20.66
CA TYR A 400 -13.41 5.64 -21.31
C TYR A 400 -14.03 7.02 -20.99
N LEU A 401 -15.35 7.15 -21.12
CA LEU A 401 -16.04 8.43 -20.96
C LEU A 401 -16.20 8.86 -19.49
N SER A 402 -16.23 7.90 -18.56
CA SER A 402 -16.26 8.21 -17.12
C SER A 402 -14.98 8.91 -16.64
N LYS A 403 -13.84 8.71 -17.34
CA LYS A 403 -12.54 9.32 -17.04
C LYS A 403 -12.33 10.70 -17.63
N GLN A 404 -13.22 11.16 -18.52
CA GLN A 404 -13.11 12.48 -19.13
C GLN A 404 -13.16 13.58 -18.07
N GLU A 405 -12.43 14.67 -18.28
CA GLU A 405 -12.45 15.82 -17.38
C GLU A 405 -13.46 16.90 -17.85
N ILE A 406 -13.75 17.88 -16.99
CA ILE A 406 -14.57 19.05 -17.36
C ILE A 406 -13.84 19.80 -18.49
N GLY A 407 -14.56 20.10 -19.57
CA GLY A 407 -14.03 20.80 -20.74
C GLY A 407 -13.18 19.95 -21.69
N GLU A 408 -13.08 18.63 -21.47
CA GLU A 408 -12.35 17.73 -22.38
C GLU A 408 -13.23 17.30 -23.56
N ASP A 409 -12.75 17.53 -24.79
CA ASP A 409 -13.42 17.12 -26.02
C ASP A 409 -13.49 15.59 -26.17
N ILE A 410 -14.62 15.08 -26.68
CA ILE A 410 -14.73 13.67 -27.03
C ILE A 410 -14.11 13.47 -28.42
N VAL A 411 -12.89 12.93 -28.43
CA VAL A 411 -12.15 12.66 -29.67
C VAL A 411 -12.67 11.38 -30.32
N TYR A 412 -13.29 11.52 -31.50
CA TYR A 412 -13.95 10.42 -32.21
C TYR A 412 -13.02 9.23 -32.46
N ARG A 413 -11.79 9.51 -32.93
CA ARG A 413 -10.82 8.46 -33.25
C ARG A 413 -10.33 7.70 -32.00
N ARG A 414 -10.27 8.37 -30.84
CA ARG A 414 -9.91 7.71 -29.58
C ARG A 414 -11.05 6.79 -29.11
N LEU A 415 -12.29 7.27 -29.22
CA LEU A 415 -13.47 6.45 -28.95
C LEU A 415 -13.54 5.22 -29.86
N MET A 416 -13.32 5.40 -31.17
CA MET A 416 -13.26 4.32 -32.16
C MET A 416 -12.17 3.29 -31.80
N ALA A 417 -10.97 3.76 -31.45
CA ALA A 417 -9.89 2.87 -31.02
C ALA A 417 -10.27 2.05 -29.77
N LYS A 418 -11.05 2.63 -28.84
CA LYS A 418 -11.55 1.93 -27.65
C LYS A 418 -12.61 0.87 -27.95
N VAL A 419 -13.39 1.05 -29.00
CA VAL A 419 -14.30 0.01 -29.50
C VAL A 419 -13.49 -1.19 -30.03
N LEU A 420 -12.43 -0.91 -30.80
CA LEU A 420 -11.56 -1.90 -31.47
C LEU A 420 -10.47 -2.51 -30.57
N GLU A 421 -10.32 -2.08 -29.32
CA GLU A 421 -9.23 -2.52 -28.42
C GLU A 421 -9.31 -4.02 -28.06
N GLY A 422 -10.48 -4.65 -28.21
CA GLY A 422 -10.68 -6.07 -27.93
C GLY A 422 -10.74 -6.93 -29.19
N ASN A 423 -10.49 -8.24 -29.04
CA ASN A 423 -10.52 -9.19 -30.15
C ASN A 423 -11.94 -9.58 -30.60
N GLU A 424 -12.98 -9.05 -29.93
CA GLU A 424 -14.37 -9.41 -30.21
C GLU A 424 -14.93 -8.68 -31.44
N ILE A 425 -14.38 -7.51 -31.78
CA ILE A 425 -14.80 -6.67 -32.91
C ILE A 425 -13.72 -6.72 -33.98
N TYR A 426 -14.08 -7.24 -35.16
CA TYR A 426 -13.22 -7.25 -36.34
C TYR A 426 -13.17 -5.87 -37.02
N ASP A 427 -14.32 -5.21 -37.15
CA ASP A 427 -14.47 -3.90 -37.79
C ASP A 427 -15.68 -3.13 -37.23
N VAL A 428 -15.76 -1.83 -37.46
CA VAL A 428 -16.89 -0.97 -37.03
C VAL A 428 -17.58 -0.39 -38.26
N GLU A 429 -18.83 -0.80 -38.49
CA GLU A 429 -19.65 -0.33 -39.60
C GLU A 429 -20.21 1.08 -39.34
N GLU A 430 -20.66 1.34 -38.10
CA GLU A 430 -21.22 2.63 -37.72
C GLU A 430 -20.80 2.98 -36.29
N LEU A 431 -20.33 4.21 -36.08
CA LEU A 431 -20.17 4.84 -34.77
C LEU A 431 -20.76 6.24 -34.86
N SER A 432 -21.84 6.50 -34.11
CA SER A 432 -22.43 7.83 -33.99
C SER A 432 -22.52 8.24 -32.54
N ILE A 433 -22.25 9.53 -32.30
CA ILE A 433 -22.33 10.17 -31.00
C ILE A 433 -23.47 11.17 -31.05
N ILE A 434 -24.49 10.98 -30.23
CA ILE A 434 -25.62 11.90 -30.11
C ILE A 434 -25.38 12.72 -28.86
N VAL A 435 -25.31 14.04 -29.03
CA VAL A 435 -25.05 15.00 -27.97
C VAL A 435 -26.32 15.79 -27.73
N SER A 436 -26.84 15.75 -26.52
CA SER A 436 -28.00 16.55 -26.09
C SER A 436 -27.56 17.55 -25.03
N ARG A 437 -27.74 18.84 -25.32
CA ARG A 437 -27.52 19.94 -24.38
C ARG A 437 -28.85 20.56 -23.98
N GLU A 438 -28.90 21.13 -22.79
CA GLU A 438 -30.11 21.80 -22.31
C GLU A 438 -30.41 23.03 -23.18
N GLY A 439 -31.62 23.09 -23.75
CA GLY A 439 -32.07 24.20 -24.60
C GLY A 439 -31.62 24.13 -26.07
N GLU A 440 -30.88 23.09 -26.48
CA GLU A 440 -30.45 22.88 -27.87
C GLU A 440 -31.04 21.58 -28.44
N PRO A 441 -31.32 21.52 -29.76
CA PRO A 441 -31.67 20.26 -30.40
C PRO A 441 -30.51 19.26 -30.33
N ALA A 442 -30.81 17.98 -30.16
CA ALA A 442 -29.79 16.93 -30.15
C ALA A 442 -29.04 16.90 -31.48
N ALA A 443 -27.70 16.86 -31.42
CA ALA A 443 -26.83 16.80 -32.57
C ALA A 443 -26.23 15.39 -32.71
N THR A 444 -26.32 14.81 -33.90
CA THR A 444 -25.66 13.54 -34.24
C THR A 444 -24.34 13.83 -34.93
N VAL A 445 -23.24 13.39 -34.34
CA VAL A 445 -21.89 13.58 -34.84
C VAL A 445 -21.34 12.23 -35.31
N VAL A 446 -20.79 12.19 -36.52
CA VAL A 446 -20.19 10.99 -37.14
C VAL A 446 -18.87 11.40 -37.78
N GLY A 447 -17.79 10.70 -37.45
CA GLY A 447 -16.46 10.96 -38.02
C GLY A 447 -15.72 12.17 -37.45
N GLU A 448 -16.38 12.99 -36.62
CA GLU A 448 -15.86 14.24 -36.08
C GLU A 448 -15.85 14.25 -34.54
N ASN A 449 -15.00 15.09 -33.96
CA ASN A 449 -14.92 15.25 -32.51
C ASN A 449 -16.14 16.01 -31.97
N VAL A 450 -16.59 15.64 -30.77
CA VAL A 450 -17.56 16.47 -30.03
C VAL A 450 -16.77 17.51 -29.24
N LEU A 451 -16.90 18.76 -29.65
CA LEU A 451 -16.32 19.90 -28.95
C LEU A 451 -17.12 20.20 -27.68
N MET A 452 -16.43 20.28 -26.55
CA MET A 452 -16.99 20.58 -25.25
C MET A 452 -16.65 22.01 -24.87
N SER A 453 -17.63 22.73 -24.33
CA SER A 453 -17.34 24.04 -23.74
C SER A 453 -16.54 23.89 -22.44
N ARG A 454 -15.76 24.91 -22.08
CA ARG A 454 -14.80 24.83 -20.96
C ARG A 454 -15.45 24.43 -19.63
N ASP A 455 -16.71 24.80 -19.38
CA ASP A 455 -17.45 24.49 -18.16
C ASP A 455 -18.43 23.32 -18.30
N GLU A 456 -18.28 22.51 -19.36
CA GLU A 456 -19.19 21.42 -19.70
C GLU A 456 -18.54 20.06 -19.47
N ARG A 457 -19.31 19.12 -18.92
CA ARG A 457 -18.91 17.74 -18.65
C ARG A 457 -19.80 16.79 -19.43
N SER A 458 -19.17 15.85 -20.12
CA SER A 458 -19.90 14.78 -20.79
C SER A 458 -20.52 13.82 -19.77
N GLN A 459 -21.80 13.48 -19.95
CA GLN A 459 -22.51 12.53 -19.13
C GLN A 459 -23.07 11.43 -20.03
N VAL A 460 -22.51 10.22 -19.92
CA VAL A 460 -23.02 9.09 -20.68
C VAL A 460 -24.41 8.73 -20.20
N ARG A 461 -25.37 8.79 -21.12
CA ARG A 461 -26.76 8.40 -20.89
C ARG A 461 -26.99 6.96 -21.35
N ASN A 462 -26.90 6.72 -22.66
CA ASN A 462 -27.06 5.39 -23.24
C ASN A 462 -25.87 4.98 -24.11
N VAL A 463 -25.54 3.70 -24.11
CA VAL A 463 -24.59 3.10 -25.04
C VAL A 463 -25.27 1.91 -25.69
N ASN A 464 -25.62 2.06 -26.96
CA ASN A 464 -26.31 1.02 -27.73
C ASN A 464 -25.32 0.35 -28.67
N VAL A 465 -24.97 -0.90 -28.36
CA VAL A 465 -24.05 -1.70 -29.18
C VAL A 465 -24.85 -2.77 -29.91
N SER A 466 -24.82 -2.75 -31.24
CA SER A 466 -25.29 -3.83 -32.10
C SER A 466 -24.10 -4.52 -32.76
N VAL A 467 -24.22 -5.82 -33.01
CA VAL A 467 -23.17 -6.60 -33.68
C VAL A 467 -23.75 -7.43 -34.81
N LYS A 468 -23.03 -7.47 -35.93
CA LYS A 468 -23.31 -8.33 -37.10
C LYS A 468 -22.16 -9.31 -37.26
N GLU A 469 -22.47 -10.53 -37.69
CA GLU A 469 -21.44 -11.52 -37.98
C GLU A 469 -20.84 -11.26 -39.37
N ARG A 470 -19.53 -11.44 -39.49
CA ARG A 470 -18.85 -11.32 -40.78
C ARG A 470 -19.39 -12.39 -41.74
N GLU A 471 -19.90 -11.96 -42.89
CA GLU A 471 -20.28 -12.84 -44.00
C GLU A 471 -19.08 -13.61 -44.59
#